data_AF-A0A6A4NBU6-F1
#
_entry.id   AF-A0A6A4NBU6-F1
#
_cell.length_a   1.000
_cell.length_b   1.000
_cell.length_c   1.000
_cell.angle_alpha   90.00
_cell.angle_beta   90.00
_cell.angle_gamma   90.00
#
_symmetry.space_group_name_H-M   'P 1'
#
loop_
_entity.id
_entity.type
_entity.pdbx_description
1 polymer ?
#
loop_
_entity_poly.entity_id
_entity_poly.type
_entity_poly.pdbx_seq_one_letter_code
_entity_poly.pdbx_strand_id
1 'polypeptide(L)'
;MKKASGGAADKKKVRRSIAPDDVPPKKQASKKDVLQVFAEKVRDNKDLVSRWSVLQETRVEYFRGKDFVNFIKNHPEVKNVLESDSNLEAEEIANILLGKSLLVRCDRVVKTVRPGKKKLSTWPAHLEIFPEMDNVI
;
A
#
# COMPACT_ATOMS: atom_id res chain seq x y z
N MET A 1 -27.61 13.58 -59.18
CA MET A 1 -26.39 13.57 -60.00
C MET A 1 -25.29 12.78 -59.29
N LYS A 2 -24.56 11.94 -60.03
CA LYS A 2 -23.41 11.14 -59.61
C LYS A 2 -22.18 12.04 -59.37
N LYS A 3 -21.29 11.69 -58.42
CA LYS A 3 -19.91 11.19 -58.70
C LYS A 3 -19.13 10.91 -57.40
N ALA A 4 -18.24 9.91 -57.51
CA ALA A 4 -17.40 9.30 -56.48
C ALA A 4 -15.92 9.72 -56.64
N SER A 5 -15.11 9.49 -55.60
CA SER A 5 -13.68 9.09 -55.60
C SER A 5 -13.11 9.35 -54.19
N GLY A 6 -12.50 8.42 -53.45
CA GLY A 6 -11.47 7.47 -53.85
C GLY A 6 -10.10 8.06 -53.49
N GLY A 7 -9.46 7.58 -52.42
CA GLY A 7 -8.14 8.03 -51.97
C GLY A 7 -7.45 7.00 -51.09
N ALA A 8 -6.90 5.97 -51.74
CA ALA A 8 -5.98 5.01 -51.14
C ALA A 8 -4.58 5.63 -50.98
N ALA A 9 -3.94 5.40 -49.84
CA ALA A 9 -2.51 5.62 -49.65
C ALA A 9 -1.92 4.49 -48.81
N ASP A 10 -1.70 3.34 -49.46
CA ASP A 10 -0.76 2.31 -49.02
C ASP A 10 0.68 2.78 -49.24
N LYS A 11 1.51 2.78 -48.19
CA LYS A 11 2.97 2.58 -48.27
C LYS A 11 3.59 2.20 -46.92
N LYS A 12 3.58 0.89 -46.66
CA LYS A 12 4.73 0.02 -46.34
C LYS A 12 5.76 0.43 -45.25
N LYS A 13 5.82 -0.45 -44.25
CA LYS A 13 7.03 -1.12 -43.69
C LYS A 13 7.80 -0.43 -42.54
N VAL A 14 7.55 -0.86 -41.30
CA VAL A 14 8.60 -1.37 -40.41
C VAL A 14 8.04 -2.53 -39.59
N ARG A 15 8.45 -3.74 -39.98
CA ARG A 15 8.39 -4.96 -39.18
C ARG A 15 9.53 -4.86 -38.17
N ARG A 16 9.22 -4.74 -36.87
CA ARG A 16 10.19 -5.03 -35.81
C ARG A 16 9.54 -6.07 -34.90
N SER A 17 9.82 -7.31 -35.27
CA SER A 17 9.65 -8.51 -34.47
C SER A 17 10.62 -8.50 -33.28
N ILE A 18 10.33 -9.37 -32.32
CA ILE A 18 11.16 -9.89 -31.23
C ILE A 18 10.84 -9.22 -29.89
N ALA A 19 9.84 -9.79 -29.21
CA ALA A 19 9.89 -9.95 -27.76
C ALA A 19 11.10 -10.85 -27.42
N PRO A 20 11.69 -10.68 -26.24
CA PRO A 20 11.42 -11.70 -25.23
C PRO A 20 11.20 -11.13 -23.83
N ASP A 21 10.35 -11.84 -23.09
CA ASP A 21 10.33 -11.94 -21.63
C ASP A 21 10.22 -10.64 -20.82
N ASP A 22 8.99 -10.16 -20.62
CA ASP A 22 8.62 -9.59 -19.32
C ASP A 22 7.65 -10.56 -18.64
N VAL A 23 8.28 -11.54 -18.01
CA VAL A 23 7.65 -12.52 -17.14
C VAL A 23 6.85 -11.74 -16.09
N PRO A 24 5.52 -11.95 -15.91
CA PRO A 24 4.82 -11.33 -14.79
C PRO A 24 5.57 -11.72 -13.51
N PRO A 25 5.92 -10.77 -12.62
CA PRO A 25 6.79 -11.05 -11.49
C PRO A 25 6.22 -12.24 -10.74
N LYS A 26 7.03 -13.32 -10.76
CA LYS A 26 6.63 -14.66 -10.36
C LYS A 26 5.88 -14.60 -9.05
N LYS A 27 4.67 -15.15 -9.09
CA LYS A 27 3.98 -15.76 -7.95
C LYS A 27 4.98 -16.44 -7.01
N GLN A 28 5.36 -15.76 -5.93
CA GLN A 28 5.76 -16.42 -4.68
C GLN A 28 4.48 -16.81 -3.92
N ALA A 29 3.67 -17.68 -4.51
CA ALA A 29 2.31 -17.99 -4.06
C ALA A 29 2.23 -19.15 -3.04
N SER A 30 3.19 -19.27 -2.12
CA SER A 30 3.14 -20.33 -1.10
C SER A 30 3.44 -19.88 0.33
N LYS A 31 3.99 -18.69 0.54
CA LYS A 31 4.13 -18.05 1.88
C LYS A 31 3.34 -16.76 2.02
N LYS A 32 2.59 -16.39 0.97
CA LYS A 32 1.75 -15.19 0.94
C LYS A 32 0.48 -15.38 1.77
N ASP A 33 -0.07 -16.59 1.80
CA ASP A 33 -1.38 -16.84 2.39
C ASP A 33 -1.41 -16.53 3.88
N VAL A 34 -0.46 -17.04 4.66
CA VAL A 34 -0.48 -16.89 6.13
C VAL A 34 -0.41 -15.42 6.56
N LEU A 35 0.49 -14.64 5.94
CA LEU A 35 0.63 -13.22 6.30
C LEU A 35 -0.47 -12.35 5.70
N GLN A 36 -1.03 -12.74 4.57
CA GLN A 36 -2.18 -12.05 4.00
C GLN A 36 -3.42 -12.28 4.87
N VAL A 37 -3.69 -13.53 5.26
CA VAL A 37 -4.75 -13.88 6.20
C VAL A 37 -4.55 -13.17 7.54
N PHE A 38 -3.31 -13.08 8.02
CA PHE A 38 -2.98 -12.26 9.19
C PHE A 38 -3.32 -10.78 8.97
N ALA A 39 -2.89 -10.18 7.85
CA ALA A 39 -3.16 -8.78 7.55
C ALA A 39 -4.66 -8.47 7.43
N GLU A 40 -5.43 -9.36 6.83
CA GLU A 40 -6.90 -9.28 6.76
C GLU A 40 -7.50 -9.37 8.17
N LYS A 41 -7.05 -10.32 8.98
CA LYS A 41 -7.50 -10.46 10.37
C LYS A 41 -7.20 -9.21 11.21
N VAL A 42 -6.04 -8.60 11.03
CA VAL A 42 -5.65 -7.35 11.69
C VAL A 42 -6.52 -6.18 11.23
N ARG A 43 -6.81 -6.10 9.92
CA ARG A 43 -7.67 -5.04 9.34
C ARG A 43 -9.11 -5.14 9.85
N ASP A 44 -9.65 -6.35 9.97
CA ASP A 44 -11.03 -6.56 10.41
C ASP A 44 -11.21 -6.43 11.93
N ASN A 45 -10.11 -6.39 12.68
CA ASN A 45 -10.15 -6.30 14.13
C ASN A 45 -10.34 -4.84 14.59
N LYS A 46 -11.45 -4.60 15.29
CA LYS A 46 -11.86 -3.27 15.78
C LYS A 46 -11.03 -2.77 16.96
N ASP A 47 -10.27 -3.64 17.61
CA ASP A 47 -9.42 -3.27 18.74
C ASP A 47 -8.13 -2.57 18.29
N LEU A 48 -7.75 -2.70 17.01
CA LEU A 48 -6.71 -1.88 16.43
C LEU A 48 -7.24 -0.46 16.21
N VAL A 49 -6.59 0.51 16.84
CA VAL A 49 -6.98 1.93 16.74
C VAL A 49 -6.64 2.50 15.37
N SER A 50 -7.54 2.28 14.40
CA SER A 50 -7.46 2.87 13.07
C SER A 50 -8.09 4.27 13.03
N ARG A 51 -7.56 5.13 12.16
CA ARG A 51 -8.01 6.51 11.98
C ARG A 51 -8.08 6.83 10.50
N TRP A 52 -9.10 7.59 10.10
CA TRP A 52 -9.20 8.07 8.73
C TRP A 52 -8.18 9.18 8.44
N SER A 53 -7.51 9.06 7.31
CA SER A 53 -6.60 10.06 6.78
C SER A 53 -6.66 10.10 5.26
N VAL A 54 -6.02 11.10 4.67
CA VAL A 54 -5.91 11.25 3.22
C VAL A 54 -4.46 11.06 2.82
N LEU A 55 -4.22 10.12 1.91
CA LEU A 55 -2.93 9.87 1.28
C LEU A 55 -3.04 10.20 -0.21
N GLN A 56 -2.32 11.23 -0.65
CA GLN A 56 -2.29 11.79 -2.02
C GLN A 56 -3.61 12.30 -2.63
N GLU A 57 -4.76 11.74 -2.26
CA GLU A 57 -6.15 12.09 -2.62
C GLU A 57 -7.12 10.95 -2.19
N THR A 58 -6.57 9.78 -1.83
CA THR A 58 -7.33 8.61 -1.40
C THR A 58 -7.57 8.64 0.11
N ARG A 59 -8.79 8.30 0.53
CA ARG A 59 -9.10 8.07 1.94
C ARG A 59 -8.54 6.72 2.36
N VAL A 60 -7.68 6.74 3.36
CA VAL A 60 -7.03 5.56 3.90
C VAL A 60 -7.23 5.49 5.39
N GLU A 61 -7.23 4.27 5.92
CA GLU A 61 -7.12 4.02 7.34
C GLU A 61 -5.65 3.89 7.71
N TYR A 62 -5.23 4.60 8.74
CA TYR A 62 -3.88 4.48 9.30
C TYR A 62 -3.95 4.24 10.80
N PHE A 63 -2.94 3.57 11.32
CA PHE A 63 -2.75 3.36 12.75
C PHE A 63 -1.34 3.80 13.14
N ARG A 64 -1.09 4.01 14.42
CA ARG A 64 0.26 4.32 14.91
C ARG A 64 0.99 3.02 15.27
N GLY A 65 2.31 3.01 15.11
CA GLY A 65 3.13 1.86 15.53
C GLY A 65 2.90 1.47 17.00
N LYS A 66 2.74 2.45 17.91
CA LYS A 66 2.40 2.19 19.31
C LYS A 66 1.07 1.43 19.47
N ASP A 67 0.06 1.80 18.69
CA ASP A 67 -1.25 1.17 18.74
C ASP A 67 -1.17 -0.27 18.21
N PHE A 68 -0.34 -0.51 17.17
CA PHE A 68 -0.06 -1.86 16.65
C PHE A 68 0.67 -2.74 17.69
N VAL A 69 1.70 -2.22 18.36
CA VAL A 69 2.41 -2.96 19.41
C VAL A 69 1.46 -3.34 20.56
N ASN A 70 0.57 -2.41 20.96
CA ASN A 70 -0.41 -2.69 22.01
C ASN A 70 -1.45 -3.74 21.56
N PHE A 71 -1.91 -3.64 20.32
CA PHE A 71 -2.83 -4.61 19.71
C PHE A 71 -2.24 -6.02 19.73
N ILE A 72 -1.01 -6.18 19.27
CA ILE A 72 -0.32 -7.48 19.20
C ILE A 72 -0.09 -8.09 20.60
N LYS A 73 0.06 -7.26 21.64
CA LYS A 73 0.17 -7.71 23.03
C LYS A 73 -1.17 -8.17 23.62
N ASN A 74 -2.25 -7.50 23.25
CA ASN A 74 -3.60 -7.79 23.77
C ASN A 74 -4.27 -8.96 23.05
N HIS A 75 -3.89 -9.22 21.79
CA HIS A 75 -4.51 -10.22 20.94
C HIS A 75 -3.54 -11.34 20.53
N PRO A 76 -3.12 -12.23 21.46
CA PRO A 76 -2.27 -13.36 21.14
C PRO A 76 -2.93 -14.33 20.16
N GLU A 77 -4.26 -14.34 20.04
CA GLU A 77 -4.99 -15.16 19.07
C GLU A 77 -4.68 -14.77 17.62
N VAL A 78 -4.35 -13.50 17.37
CA VAL A 78 -3.95 -13.02 16.04
C VAL A 78 -2.50 -13.44 15.74
N LYS A 79 -1.65 -13.53 16.78
CA LYS A 79 -0.31 -14.13 16.64
C LYS A 79 -0.35 -15.62 16.32
N ASN A 80 -1.36 -16.34 16.81
CA ASN A 80 -1.48 -17.78 16.52
C ASN A 80 -1.63 -18.06 15.02
N VAL A 81 -2.24 -17.16 14.24
CA VAL A 81 -2.30 -17.29 12.77
C VAL A 81 -0.90 -17.31 12.14
N LEU A 82 0.07 -16.64 12.77
CA LEU A 82 1.46 -16.67 12.29
C LEU A 82 2.14 -18.03 12.54
N GLU A 83 1.57 -18.88 13.43
CA GLU A 83 1.76 -20.31 13.81
C GLU A 83 3.19 -20.90 13.85
N SER A 84 4.13 -20.34 13.10
CA SER A 84 5.55 -20.69 12.97
C SER A 84 6.46 -19.76 13.81
N ASP A 85 5.95 -18.63 14.28
CA ASP A 85 6.75 -17.48 14.72
C ASP A 85 6.24 -16.88 16.05
N SER A 86 5.86 -17.74 17.00
CA SER A 86 5.27 -17.32 18.29
C SER A 86 6.18 -16.46 19.15
N ASN A 87 7.49 -16.43 18.86
CA ASN A 87 8.48 -15.63 19.57
C ASN A 87 8.84 -14.32 18.84
N LEU A 88 8.22 -14.02 17.69
CA LEU A 88 8.49 -12.75 17.01
C LEU A 88 7.89 -11.58 17.79
N GLU A 89 8.71 -10.54 17.92
CA GLU A 89 8.28 -9.28 18.50
C GLU A 89 7.37 -8.52 17.53
N ALA A 90 6.53 -7.64 18.07
CA ALA A 90 5.60 -6.85 17.26
C ALA A 90 6.33 -6.01 16.18
N GLU A 91 7.56 -5.58 16.46
CA GLU A 91 8.41 -4.84 15.53
C GLU A 91 8.90 -5.71 14.36
N GLU A 92 9.26 -6.97 14.64
CA GLU A 92 9.70 -7.92 13.62
C GLU A 92 8.54 -8.28 12.68
N ILE A 93 7.35 -8.51 13.24
CA ILE A 93 6.13 -8.73 12.46
C ILE A 93 5.84 -7.52 11.57
N ALA A 94 5.94 -6.30 12.11
CA ALA A 94 5.74 -5.08 11.32
C ALA A 94 6.77 -4.97 10.18
N ASN A 95 8.04 -5.30 10.43
CA ASN A 95 9.09 -5.29 9.41
C ASN A 95 8.83 -6.32 8.30
N ILE A 96 8.36 -7.52 8.66
CA ILE A 96 7.99 -8.55 7.67
C ILE A 96 6.82 -8.05 6.81
N LEU A 97 5.82 -7.40 7.42
CA LEU A 97 4.67 -6.84 6.69
C LEU A 97 5.07 -5.68 5.77
N LEU A 98 5.99 -4.83 6.22
CA LEU A 98 6.57 -3.74 5.42
C LEU A 98 7.35 -4.30 4.22
N GLY A 99 8.20 -5.31 4.44
CA GLY A 99 8.95 -5.98 3.37
C GLY A 99 8.06 -6.71 2.36
N LYS A 100 6.81 -7.02 2.73
CA LYS A 100 5.82 -7.67 1.84
C LYS A 100 4.77 -6.71 1.30
N SER A 101 4.98 -5.40 1.45
CA SER A 101 4.06 -4.33 1.03
C SER A 101 2.61 -4.48 1.54
N LEU A 102 2.41 -5.22 2.64
CA LEU A 102 1.12 -5.32 3.33
C LEU A 102 0.87 -4.11 4.23
N LEU A 103 1.96 -3.45 4.66
CA LEU A 103 1.95 -2.16 5.32
C LEU A 103 2.78 -1.16 4.52
N VAL A 104 2.40 0.11 4.60
CA VAL A 104 3.15 1.22 4.02
C VAL A 104 3.55 2.17 5.13
N ARG A 105 4.85 2.45 5.26
CA ARG A 105 5.33 3.46 6.19
C ARG A 105 4.93 4.83 5.64
N CYS A 106 4.13 5.56 6.42
CA CYS A 106 3.65 6.88 6.06
C CYS A 106 4.05 7.89 7.14
N ASP A 107 4.38 9.10 6.71
CA ASP A 107 4.60 10.24 7.59
C ASP A 107 3.37 11.14 7.64
N ARG A 108 3.12 11.72 8.82
CA ARG A 108 2.03 12.66 9.01
C ARG A 108 2.48 14.04 8.58
N VAL A 109 1.83 14.58 7.54
CA VAL A 109 2.08 15.94 7.08
C VAL A 109 1.60 16.92 8.15
N VAL A 110 2.55 17.66 8.70
CA VAL A 110 2.26 18.72 9.66
C VAL A 110 1.77 19.93 8.89
N LYS A 111 0.48 20.24 9.05
CA LYS A 111 -0.09 21.47 8.50
C LYS A 111 0.60 22.67 9.16
N THR A 112 0.91 23.67 8.36
CA THR A 112 1.32 24.99 8.85
C THR A 112 0.11 25.89 9.00
N VAL A 113 0.15 26.78 10.00
CA VAL A 113 -0.91 27.77 10.19
C VAL A 113 -0.86 28.74 9.02
N ARG A 114 -2.01 28.98 8.37
CA ARG A 114 -2.07 29.98 7.29
C ARG A 114 -1.79 31.37 7.88
N PRO A 115 -1.01 32.23 7.18
CA PRO A 115 -0.79 33.60 7.60
C PRO A 115 -2.12 34.29 7.95
N GLY A 116 -2.21 34.91 9.13
CA GLY A 116 -3.42 35.59 9.61
C GLY A 116 -4.48 34.70 10.30
N LYS A 117 -4.24 33.39 10.47
CA LYS A 117 -5.12 32.51 11.25
C LYS A 117 -4.45 32.10 12.58
N LYS A 118 -5.25 31.90 13.63
CA LYS A 118 -4.77 31.47 14.96
C LYS A 118 -4.87 29.95 15.20
N LYS A 119 -5.65 29.24 14.38
CA LYS A 119 -5.92 27.79 14.52
C LYS A 119 -5.63 27.05 13.22
N LEU A 120 -5.12 25.83 13.35
CA LEU A 120 -4.95 24.88 12.24
C LEU A 120 -6.30 24.29 11.83
N SER A 121 -6.48 24.06 10.52
CA SER A 121 -7.62 23.29 10.03
C SER A 121 -7.53 21.86 10.57
N THR A 122 -8.52 21.45 11.35
CA THR A 122 -8.50 20.20 12.11
C THR A 122 -8.66 18.95 11.25
N TRP A 123 -9.24 19.06 10.05
CA TRP A 123 -9.65 17.89 9.25
C TRP A 123 -9.38 18.04 7.75
N PRO A 124 -9.04 16.97 7.01
CA PRO A 124 -8.52 15.67 7.47
C PRO A 124 -7.00 15.73 7.75
N ALA A 125 -6.45 14.70 8.39
CA ALA A 125 -5.00 14.50 8.42
C ALA A 125 -4.51 14.15 7.01
N HIS A 126 -3.31 14.62 6.65
CA HIS A 126 -2.66 14.23 5.41
C HIS A 126 -1.47 13.34 5.74
N LEU A 127 -1.32 12.29 4.95
CA LEU A 127 -0.18 11.39 4.98
C LEU A 127 0.61 11.54 3.68
N GLU A 128 1.91 11.36 3.80
CA GLU A 128 2.82 11.19 2.67
C GLU A 128 3.53 9.84 2.84
N ILE A 129 3.82 9.17 1.72
CA ILE A 129 4.60 7.93 1.73
C ILE A 129 6.03 8.29 2.13
N PHE A 130 6.60 7.53 3.05
CA PHE A 130 7.97 7.76 3.47
C PHE A 130 8.94 7.30 2.37
N PRO A 131 9.72 8.21 1.75
CA PRO A 131 10.41 7.96 0.47
C PRO A 131 11.57 6.96 0.58
N GLU A 132 12.04 6.63 1.78
CA GLU A 132 13.13 5.66 1.96
C GLU A 132 12.71 4.21 1.60
N MET A 133 11.40 3.94 1.47
CA MET A 133 10.89 2.61 1.10
C MET A 133 10.53 2.44 -0.38
N ASP A 134 10.55 3.51 -1.18
CA ASP A 134 10.12 3.47 -2.59
C ASP A 134 11.20 2.92 -3.55
N ASN A 135 12.34 2.43 -3.03
CA ASN A 135 13.43 1.89 -3.85
C ASN A 135 13.63 0.38 -3.68
N VAL A 136 12.59 -0.41 -3.93
CA VAL A 136 12.76 -1.79 -4.43
C VAL A 136 11.69 -2.05 -5.47
N ILE A 137 12.06 -1.80 -6.74
CA ILE A 137 11.33 -2.23 -7.94
C ILE A 137 11.47 -3.76 -8.07
#